data_AF-A0A1H1Y3F9-F1
#
_entry.id   AF-A0A1H1Y3F9-F1
#
_cell.length_a   1.000
_cell.length_b   1.000
_cell.length_c   1.000
_cell.angle_alpha   90.00
_cell.angle_beta   90.00
_cell.angle_gamma   90.00
#
_symmetry.space_group_name_H-M   'P 1'
#
loop_
_entity.id
_entity.type
_entity.pdbx_description
1 polymer ?
#
loop_
_entity_poly.entity_id
_entity_poly.type
_entity_poly.pdbx_seq_one_letter_code
_entity_poly.pdbx_strand_id
1 'polypeptide(L)'
;MSQQKKSRSTGPKSRPSRPASPSGQAHRGARETPSTAEARLLAQFATWYARHLTEIDDAESHGSLESMHGTLGVLMEMTRTLGPRMTLATPTARTLQALLDYVIELGRDGAAPAETARADLDASDEDELDLRDRVEALVEVLEHYLDFLSETRSWRASDADFDAAYDVLDDAIAEYTPVGEMVGLLLDALTEVEQVPPAEQLQALDALPIVQGVDGLLAWVGRGRPILRTGALQLADIQTVAALIGINAVGQPGAENTDLAHHLYEMATAGTPGAFDPEAEPRQAGSMWDLSDLSAWWAALAQSGITEVTATTVRPGPTAAQWQAADATERLAARTELIDNYVQEWLDSEAENEAPTTAQTLTRIIAVLAGAICPAALPAAGSAEIAELVDAELDFEANATASFAASLVLHQLSRAGLFEARSADDGTERLLVPAALRPALAAVVGPLAASLV
;
A
#
# COMPACT_ATOMS: atom_id res chain seq x y z
N MET A 1 -48.64 -36.44 -46.64
CA MET A 1 -49.50 -35.97 -47.75
C MET A 1 -49.05 -34.54 -48.06
N SER A 2 -48.25 -34.28 -49.12
CA SER A 2 -48.71 -33.98 -50.50
C SER A 2 -49.83 -32.93 -50.50
N GLN A 3 -49.76 -31.73 -51.08
CA GLN A 3 -49.25 -31.22 -52.37
C GLN A 3 -49.24 -29.66 -52.29
N GLN A 4 -48.24 -28.92 -52.80
CA GLN A 4 -47.97 -28.50 -54.20
C GLN A 4 -48.69 -27.22 -54.67
N LYS A 5 -47.87 -26.16 -54.83
CA LYS A 5 -47.83 -25.06 -55.84
C LYS A 5 -49.12 -24.60 -56.56
N LYS A 6 -49.28 -23.27 -56.66
CA LYS A 6 -49.45 -22.60 -57.96
C LYS A 6 -49.01 -21.13 -57.97
N SER A 7 -48.17 -20.83 -58.93
CA SER A 7 -47.57 -19.55 -59.29
C SER A 7 -48.53 -18.70 -60.13
N ARG A 8 -48.39 -17.37 -60.09
CA ARG A 8 -48.77 -16.52 -61.23
C ARG A 8 -47.82 -15.32 -61.36
N SER A 9 -47.36 -15.17 -62.59
CA SER A 9 -46.39 -14.21 -63.12
C SER A 9 -47.15 -13.16 -63.93
N THR A 10 -46.72 -11.90 -63.83
CA THR A 10 -46.91 -10.86 -64.85
C THR A 10 -45.78 -9.84 -64.71
N GLY A 11 -44.93 -9.73 -65.75
CA GLY A 11 -43.90 -8.70 -65.89
C GLY A 11 -44.44 -7.37 -66.43
N PRO A 12 -43.64 -6.61 -67.20
CA PRO A 12 -42.75 -5.57 -66.69
C PRO A 12 -43.18 -4.15 -67.14
N LYS A 13 -42.74 -3.11 -66.44
CA LYS A 13 -42.76 -1.73 -66.94
C LYS A 13 -41.41 -1.05 -66.79
N SER A 14 -40.92 -0.56 -67.91
CA SER A 14 -39.62 0.07 -68.15
C SER A 14 -39.66 1.57 -67.85
N ARG A 15 -38.57 2.06 -67.21
CA ARG A 15 -37.85 3.35 -67.40
C ARG A 15 -38.59 4.70 -67.22
N PRO A 16 -37.94 5.75 -66.66
CA PRO A 16 -36.77 6.37 -67.30
C PRO A 16 -35.59 6.74 -66.38
N SER A 17 -34.48 7.00 -67.06
CA SER A 17 -33.14 7.32 -66.56
C SER A 17 -32.92 8.83 -66.34
N ARG A 18 -31.84 9.13 -65.57
CA ARG A 18 -31.01 10.36 -65.41
C ARG A 18 -31.39 11.34 -64.28
N PRO A 19 -30.43 12.13 -63.74
CA PRO A 19 -28.98 12.21 -64.05
C PRO A 19 -28.05 12.00 -62.83
N ALA A 20 -26.75 11.89 -63.13
CA ALA A 20 -25.65 11.82 -62.18
C ALA A 20 -25.10 13.21 -61.80
N SER A 21 -24.51 13.25 -60.58
CA SER A 21 -23.46 14.16 -60.07
C SER A 21 -23.89 15.57 -59.63
N PRO A 22 -23.27 16.17 -58.57
CA PRO A 22 -21.85 16.05 -58.23
C PRO A 22 -21.49 15.78 -56.75
N SER A 23 -20.28 15.25 -56.62
CA SER A 23 -19.44 15.26 -55.43
C SER A 23 -19.32 16.65 -54.82
N GLY A 24 -19.55 16.75 -53.51
CA GLY A 24 -19.29 17.93 -52.71
C GLY A 24 -18.88 17.50 -51.31
N GLN A 25 -17.58 17.36 -51.10
CA GLN A 25 -16.97 17.36 -49.77
C GLN A 25 -17.39 18.63 -49.04
N ALA A 26 -18.05 18.45 -47.90
CA ALA A 26 -18.20 19.45 -46.87
C ALA A 26 -18.01 18.74 -45.53
N HIS A 27 -16.74 18.59 -45.11
CA HIS A 27 -16.42 18.37 -43.71
C HIS A 27 -16.80 19.66 -42.94
N ARG A 28 -18.01 19.66 -42.38
CA ARG A 28 -18.40 20.55 -41.28
C ARG A 28 -18.70 19.62 -40.11
N GLY A 29 -17.83 19.64 -39.10
CA GLY A 29 -18.02 18.93 -37.84
C GLY A 29 -19.32 19.39 -37.19
N ALA A 30 -20.35 18.57 -37.25
CA ALA A 30 -21.43 18.63 -36.29
C ALA A 30 -20.87 18.03 -35.01
N ARG A 31 -20.63 18.85 -33.98
CA ARG A 31 -20.51 18.35 -32.61
C ARG A 31 -21.79 17.59 -32.30
N GLU A 32 -21.75 16.27 -32.31
CA GLU A 32 -22.86 15.45 -31.89
C GLU A 32 -23.10 15.77 -30.41
N THR A 33 -24.29 16.27 -30.09
CA THR A 33 -24.66 16.60 -28.72
C THR A 33 -24.71 15.31 -27.90
N PRO A 34 -24.25 15.31 -26.64
CA PRO A 34 -24.29 14.12 -25.79
C PRO A 34 -25.69 13.51 -25.75
N SER A 35 -25.75 12.18 -25.66
CA SER A 35 -27.02 11.51 -25.46
C SER A 35 -27.69 12.09 -24.21
N THR A 36 -29.02 12.24 -24.22
CA THR A 36 -29.74 12.82 -23.07
C THR A 36 -29.49 12.07 -21.76
N ALA A 37 -29.08 10.80 -21.84
CA ALA A 37 -28.69 9.98 -20.70
C ALA A 37 -27.30 10.37 -20.16
N GLU A 38 -26.28 10.50 -21.01
CA GLU A 38 -24.92 10.91 -20.62
C GLU A 38 -24.91 12.35 -20.09
N ALA A 39 -25.61 13.28 -20.74
CA ALA A 39 -25.73 14.66 -20.26
C ALA A 39 -26.37 14.73 -18.85
N ARG A 40 -27.32 13.82 -18.57
CA ARG A 40 -27.93 13.71 -17.25
C ARG A 40 -26.96 13.13 -16.22
N LEU A 41 -26.22 12.07 -16.57
CA LEU A 41 -25.23 11.47 -15.69
C LEU A 41 -24.11 12.46 -15.36
N LEU A 42 -23.61 13.20 -16.35
CA LEU A 42 -22.57 14.19 -16.18
C LEU A 42 -23.01 15.33 -15.22
N ALA A 43 -24.25 15.82 -15.35
CA ALA A 43 -24.80 16.80 -14.42
C ALA A 43 -25.01 16.25 -13.00
N GLN A 44 -25.37 14.97 -12.88
CA GLN A 44 -25.49 14.29 -11.58
C GLN A 44 -24.13 14.09 -10.92
N PHE A 45 -23.14 13.66 -11.68
CA PHE A 45 -21.75 13.54 -11.24
C PHE A 45 -21.22 14.88 -10.71
N ALA A 46 -21.39 15.99 -11.44
CA ALA A 46 -20.95 17.31 -10.97
C ALA A 46 -21.58 17.70 -9.62
N THR A 47 -22.86 17.37 -9.42
CA THR A 47 -23.56 17.67 -8.16
C THR A 47 -23.04 16.78 -7.02
N TRP A 48 -22.80 15.50 -7.31
CA TRP A 48 -22.24 14.55 -6.36
C TRP A 48 -20.81 14.94 -5.96
N TYR A 49 -19.95 15.22 -6.93
CA TYR A 49 -18.54 15.53 -6.71
C TYR A 49 -18.36 16.85 -5.94
N ALA A 50 -19.18 17.87 -6.23
CA ALA A 50 -19.18 19.11 -5.45
C ALA A 50 -19.51 18.88 -3.96
N ARG A 51 -20.33 17.88 -3.64
CA ARG A 51 -20.61 17.49 -2.25
C ARG A 51 -19.48 16.63 -1.67
N HIS A 52 -18.96 15.69 -2.44
CA HIS A 52 -17.82 14.84 -2.05
C HIS A 52 -16.63 15.69 -1.59
N LEU A 53 -16.25 16.72 -2.37
CA LEU A 53 -15.21 17.69 -2.02
C LEU A 53 -15.45 18.46 -0.69
N THR A 54 -16.69 18.50 -0.17
CA THR A 54 -16.98 19.13 1.13
C THR A 54 -16.96 18.16 2.30
N GLU A 55 -16.93 16.87 2.02
CA GLU A 55 -16.99 15.79 3.01
C GLU A 55 -15.60 15.19 3.30
N ILE A 56 -14.65 15.38 2.38
CA ILE A 56 -13.25 14.94 2.53
C ILE A 56 -12.38 16.02 3.20
N ASP A 57 -11.46 15.59 4.06
CA ASP A 57 -10.56 16.49 4.77
C ASP A 57 -9.41 17.03 3.90
N ASP A 58 -9.15 16.39 2.75
CA ASP A 58 -8.03 16.72 1.84
C ASP A 58 -8.50 17.08 0.42
N ALA A 59 -9.45 18.01 0.31
CA ALA A 59 -9.97 18.44 -1.00
C ALA A 59 -8.92 19.10 -1.92
N GLU A 60 -7.73 19.45 -1.43
CA GLU A 60 -6.64 20.02 -2.23
C GLU A 60 -5.90 18.96 -3.05
N SER A 61 -5.87 17.71 -2.57
CA SER A 61 -5.28 16.57 -3.29
C SER A 61 -6.20 15.99 -4.37
N HIS A 62 -7.47 16.39 -4.41
CA HIS A 62 -8.42 15.96 -5.43
C HIS A 62 -8.51 16.95 -6.59
N GLY A 63 -8.74 16.42 -7.81
CA GLY A 63 -8.98 17.26 -8.98
C GLY A 63 -10.13 18.25 -8.78
N SER A 64 -9.99 19.50 -9.26
CA SER A 64 -11.07 20.50 -9.15
C SER A 64 -12.36 20.04 -9.85
N LEU A 65 -13.52 20.47 -9.36
CA LEU A 65 -14.83 20.13 -9.97
C LEU A 65 -14.89 20.45 -11.48
N GLU A 66 -14.31 21.58 -11.91
CA GLU A 66 -14.26 21.96 -13.32
C GLU A 66 -13.41 20.99 -14.15
N SER A 67 -12.26 20.59 -13.61
CA SER A 67 -11.36 19.61 -14.24
C SER A 67 -12.03 18.25 -14.37
N MET A 68 -12.51 17.67 -13.27
CA MET A 68 -13.10 16.32 -13.25
C MET A 68 -14.34 16.22 -14.16
N HIS A 69 -15.22 17.22 -14.10
CA HIS A 69 -16.39 17.28 -14.98
C HIS A 69 -15.98 17.47 -16.45
N GLY A 70 -14.97 18.30 -16.72
CA GLY A 70 -14.44 18.52 -18.06
C GLY A 70 -13.87 17.23 -18.66
N THR A 71 -12.98 16.56 -17.93
CA THR A 71 -12.34 15.31 -18.33
C THR A 71 -13.38 14.21 -18.55
N LEU A 72 -14.30 13.98 -17.60
CA LEU A 72 -15.36 12.98 -17.76
C LEU A 72 -16.22 13.24 -19.01
N GLY A 73 -16.51 14.52 -19.32
CA GLY A 73 -17.21 14.90 -20.53
C GLY A 73 -16.46 14.52 -21.82
N VAL A 74 -15.14 14.68 -21.85
CA VAL A 74 -14.27 14.24 -22.95
C VAL A 74 -14.28 12.72 -23.08
N LEU A 75 -14.17 11.98 -21.98
CA LEU A 75 -14.19 10.52 -21.99
C LEU A 75 -15.51 9.94 -22.48
N MET A 76 -16.64 10.55 -22.09
CA MET A 76 -17.94 10.19 -22.62
C MET A 76 -18.02 10.40 -24.15
N GLU A 77 -17.38 11.44 -24.69
CA GLU A 77 -17.28 11.62 -26.14
C GLU A 77 -16.40 10.54 -26.78
N MET A 78 -15.24 10.25 -26.20
CA MET A 78 -14.30 9.25 -26.71
C MET A 78 -14.92 7.87 -26.77
N THR A 79 -15.69 7.44 -25.76
CA THR A 79 -16.32 6.12 -25.80
C THR A 79 -17.28 5.93 -27.00
N ARG A 80 -17.85 7.00 -27.56
CA ARG A 80 -18.70 6.92 -28.77
C ARG A 80 -17.92 6.48 -30.01
N THR A 81 -16.62 6.72 -30.06
CA THR A 81 -15.75 6.29 -31.18
C THR A 81 -15.34 4.83 -31.06
N LEU A 82 -15.38 4.25 -29.86
CA LEU A 82 -14.97 2.86 -29.60
C LEU A 82 -16.02 1.84 -30.07
N GLY A 83 -17.30 2.23 -30.12
CA GLY A 83 -18.35 1.45 -30.77
C GLY A 83 -19.74 1.57 -30.11
N PRO A 84 -20.78 0.98 -30.71
CA PRO A 84 -22.18 1.22 -30.34
C PRO A 84 -22.62 0.69 -28.96
N ARG A 85 -21.72 0.08 -28.19
CA ARG A 85 -21.98 -0.48 -26.85
C ARG A 85 -20.90 -0.16 -25.82
N MET A 86 -19.89 0.61 -26.21
CA MET A 86 -18.83 1.06 -25.31
C MET A 86 -19.21 2.48 -24.90
N THR A 87 -19.89 2.63 -23.78
CA THR A 87 -20.35 3.93 -23.26
C THR A 87 -20.17 3.95 -21.75
N LEU A 88 -19.76 5.09 -21.21
CA LEU A 88 -19.71 5.31 -19.76
C LEU A 88 -21.10 5.39 -19.12
N ALA A 89 -22.19 5.49 -19.89
CA ALA A 89 -23.54 5.37 -19.34
C ALA A 89 -23.84 3.96 -18.76
N THR A 90 -23.09 2.95 -19.22
CA THR A 90 -23.07 1.58 -18.69
C THR A 90 -21.63 1.07 -18.79
N PRO A 91 -20.74 1.52 -17.89
CA PRO A 91 -19.34 1.11 -17.94
C PRO A 91 -19.25 -0.40 -17.70
N THR A 92 -18.24 -1.01 -18.29
CA THR A 92 -17.87 -2.42 -18.07
C THR A 92 -16.35 -2.46 -18.11
N ALA A 93 -15.73 -3.49 -17.53
CA ALA A 93 -14.28 -3.75 -17.66
C ALA A 93 -13.78 -3.53 -19.10
N ARG A 94 -14.49 -4.11 -20.08
CA ARG A 94 -14.19 -3.97 -21.50
C ARG A 94 -14.29 -2.53 -22.02
N THR A 95 -15.24 -1.74 -21.53
CA THR A 95 -15.40 -0.33 -21.94
C THR A 95 -14.24 0.50 -21.41
N LEU A 96 -13.85 0.29 -20.15
CA LEU A 96 -12.75 1.01 -19.51
C LEU A 96 -11.41 0.65 -20.14
N GLN A 97 -11.14 -0.65 -20.35
CA GLN A 97 -9.92 -1.11 -21.02
C GLN A 97 -9.78 -0.48 -22.41
N ALA A 98 -10.85 -0.53 -23.23
CA ALA A 98 -10.81 0.03 -24.57
C ALA A 98 -10.65 1.56 -24.58
N LEU A 99 -11.12 2.25 -23.54
CA LEU A 99 -10.94 3.70 -23.38
C LEU A 99 -9.50 4.04 -22.99
N LEU A 100 -8.94 3.31 -22.02
CA LEU A 100 -7.55 3.44 -21.59
C LEU A 100 -6.61 3.16 -22.78
N ASP A 101 -6.75 2.00 -23.43
CA ASP A 101 -5.96 1.62 -24.62
C ASP A 101 -5.96 2.74 -25.67
N TYR A 102 -7.14 3.33 -25.91
CA TYR A 102 -7.30 4.40 -26.90
C TYR A 102 -6.62 5.71 -26.48
N VAL A 103 -6.69 6.09 -25.19
CA VAL A 103 -5.99 7.27 -24.66
C VAL A 103 -4.48 7.07 -24.74
N ILE A 104 -4.01 5.88 -24.36
CA ILE A 104 -2.59 5.50 -24.42
C ILE A 104 -2.07 5.56 -25.86
N GLU A 105 -2.81 5.00 -26.82
CA GLU A 105 -2.44 5.01 -28.23
C GLU A 105 -2.41 6.44 -28.80
N LEU A 106 -3.36 7.30 -28.40
CA LEU A 106 -3.35 8.73 -28.76
C LEU A 106 -2.14 9.48 -28.20
N GLY A 107 -1.73 9.15 -26.96
CA GLY A 107 -0.54 9.72 -26.33
C GLY A 107 0.74 9.32 -27.04
N ARG A 108 0.89 8.02 -27.38
CA ARG A 108 2.06 7.47 -28.10
C ARG A 108 2.25 8.07 -29.49
N ASP A 109 1.16 8.39 -30.19
CA ASP A 109 1.22 8.94 -31.55
C ASP A 109 1.55 10.45 -31.59
N GLY A 110 1.72 11.11 -30.43
CA GLY A 110 1.89 12.57 -30.33
C GLY A 110 0.71 13.35 -30.92
N ALA A 111 -0.41 12.66 -31.15
CA ALA A 111 -1.60 13.20 -31.79
C ALA A 111 -2.44 13.90 -30.73
N ALA A 112 -2.01 15.09 -30.30
CA ALA A 112 -2.76 15.92 -29.37
C ALA A 112 -4.25 16.01 -29.81
N PRO A 113 -5.21 15.59 -28.97
CA PRO A 113 -6.62 15.87 -29.22
C PRO A 113 -6.85 17.37 -28.99
N ALA A 114 -6.70 18.13 -30.06
CA ALA A 114 -7.16 19.52 -30.24
C ALA A 114 -7.01 20.48 -29.02
N GLU A 115 -5.90 21.23 -29.01
CA GLU A 115 -5.88 22.68 -28.73
C GLU A 115 -6.30 23.19 -27.33
N THR A 116 -5.94 22.50 -26.24
CA THR A 116 -6.01 23.11 -24.88
C THR A 116 -4.75 23.08 -24.02
N ALA A 117 -3.59 22.63 -24.51
CA ALA A 117 -2.31 22.86 -23.84
C ALA A 117 -1.23 23.33 -24.83
N ARG A 118 -0.66 24.51 -24.58
CA ARG A 118 0.54 25.12 -25.20
C ARG A 118 1.53 25.30 -24.03
N ALA A 119 2.86 25.21 -24.13
CA ALA A 119 3.80 25.30 -25.25
C ALA A 119 5.19 24.75 -24.81
N ASP A 120 6.01 24.42 -25.82
CA ASP A 120 7.48 24.41 -25.85
C ASP A 120 8.24 23.68 -24.74
N LEU A 121 8.49 22.38 -24.89
CA LEU A 121 9.63 21.70 -24.25
C LEU A 121 10.14 20.50 -25.07
N ASP A 122 11.38 20.10 -24.78
CA ASP A 122 12.27 19.23 -25.56
C ASP A 122 11.82 17.76 -25.50
N ALA A 123 11.46 17.19 -26.65
CA ALA A 123 10.91 15.85 -26.78
C ALA A 123 12.00 14.76 -26.78
N SER A 124 12.27 14.16 -25.61
CA SER A 124 12.63 12.74 -25.57
C SER A 124 12.32 12.04 -24.25
N ASP A 125 12.20 12.75 -23.13
CA ASP A 125 11.81 12.17 -21.82
C ASP A 125 10.55 12.82 -21.22
N GLU A 126 10.14 14.01 -21.68
CA GLU A 126 8.94 14.70 -21.18
C GLU A 126 7.62 14.14 -21.74
N ASP A 127 7.65 13.53 -22.93
CA ASP A 127 6.44 12.97 -23.57
C ASP A 127 5.91 11.72 -22.83
N GLU A 128 6.79 10.96 -22.16
CA GLU A 128 6.41 9.77 -21.38
C GLU A 128 5.88 10.14 -19.99
N LEU A 129 6.48 11.15 -19.35
CA LEU A 129 5.96 11.75 -18.12
C LEU A 129 4.58 12.41 -18.34
N ASP A 130 4.38 13.10 -19.46
CA ASP A 130 3.08 13.68 -19.83
C ASP A 130 2.02 12.60 -20.15
N LEU A 131 2.41 11.43 -20.66
CA LEU A 131 1.48 10.31 -20.83
C LEU A 131 1.06 9.71 -19.48
N ARG A 132 2.02 9.52 -18.57
CA ARG A 132 1.77 9.01 -17.22
C ARG A 132 0.79 9.92 -16.46
N ASP A 133 1.10 11.20 -16.35
CA ASP A 133 0.24 12.18 -15.65
C ASP A 133 -1.19 12.21 -16.24
N ARG A 134 -1.31 12.00 -17.56
CA ARG A 134 -2.61 11.92 -18.25
C ARG A 134 -3.37 10.63 -17.94
N VAL A 135 -2.68 9.49 -17.87
CA VAL A 135 -3.33 8.22 -17.52
C VAL A 135 -3.74 8.24 -16.06
N GLU A 136 -2.91 8.78 -15.17
CA GLU A 136 -3.23 8.94 -13.74
C GLU A 136 -4.47 9.83 -13.55
N ALA A 137 -4.47 11.03 -14.11
CA ALA A 137 -5.63 11.93 -14.04
C ALA A 137 -6.90 11.33 -14.69
N LEU A 138 -6.73 10.47 -15.69
CA LEU A 138 -7.83 9.73 -16.31
C LEU A 138 -8.38 8.67 -15.36
N VAL A 139 -7.52 7.85 -14.77
CA VAL A 139 -7.96 6.81 -13.85
C VAL A 139 -8.64 7.45 -12.65
N GLU A 140 -8.07 8.51 -12.06
CA GLU A 140 -8.69 9.26 -10.96
C GLU A 140 -10.12 9.69 -11.31
N VAL A 141 -10.35 10.24 -12.51
CA VAL A 141 -11.70 10.63 -12.98
C VAL A 141 -12.63 9.43 -13.10
N LEU A 142 -12.13 8.29 -13.59
CA LEU A 142 -12.92 7.08 -13.77
C LEU A 142 -13.27 6.43 -12.43
N GLU A 143 -12.36 6.40 -11.46
CA GLU A 143 -12.59 5.90 -10.10
C GLU A 143 -13.70 6.70 -9.40
N HIS A 144 -13.56 8.02 -9.35
CA HIS A 144 -14.59 8.90 -8.77
C HIS A 144 -15.93 8.75 -9.51
N TYR A 145 -15.90 8.47 -10.81
CA TYR A 145 -17.11 8.20 -11.56
C TYR A 145 -17.75 6.86 -11.19
N LEU A 146 -16.97 5.80 -10.96
CA LEU A 146 -17.47 4.52 -10.47
C LEU A 146 -18.02 4.63 -9.04
N ASP A 147 -17.35 5.38 -8.15
CA ASP A 147 -17.84 5.68 -6.80
C ASP A 147 -19.21 6.38 -6.85
N PHE A 148 -19.32 7.41 -7.70
CA PHE A 148 -20.59 8.07 -7.98
C PHE A 148 -21.68 7.08 -8.41
N LEU A 149 -21.37 6.17 -9.33
CA LEU A 149 -22.33 5.18 -9.81
C LEU A 149 -22.76 4.20 -8.71
N SER A 150 -21.83 3.81 -7.83
CA SER A 150 -22.08 2.93 -6.70
C SER A 150 -22.95 3.60 -5.64
N GLU A 151 -22.53 4.75 -5.12
CA GLU A 151 -23.22 5.46 -4.04
C GLU A 151 -24.62 5.90 -4.43
N THR A 152 -24.79 6.38 -5.66
CA THR A 152 -26.10 6.83 -6.16
C THR A 152 -26.97 5.68 -6.65
N ARG A 153 -26.46 4.44 -6.62
CA ARG A 153 -27.10 3.24 -7.20
C ARG A 153 -27.49 3.46 -8.66
N SER A 154 -26.63 4.19 -9.38
CA SER A 154 -26.77 4.46 -10.81
C SER A 154 -26.08 3.41 -11.68
N TRP A 155 -25.25 2.55 -11.08
CA TRP A 155 -24.73 1.34 -11.73
C TRP A 155 -25.87 0.41 -12.16
N ARG A 156 -25.75 -0.16 -13.37
CA ARG A 156 -26.82 -0.96 -14.00
C ARG A 156 -26.44 -2.39 -14.35
N ALA A 157 -25.16 -2.75 -14.22
CA ALA A 157 -24.70 -4.10 -14.47
C ALA A 157 -24.69 -4.91 -13.16
N SER A 158 -24.06 -6.09 -13.16
CA SER A 158 -23.91 -6.88 -11.94
C SER A 158 -22.81 -6.33 -11.03
N ASP A 159 -22.80 -6.73 -9.76
CA ASP A 159 -21.71 -6.39 -8.82
C ASP A 159 -20.38 -6.97 -9.33
N ALA A 160 -20.38 -8.18 -9.89
CA ALA A 160 -19.20 -8.77 -10.50
C ALA A 160 -18.67 -7.98 -11.72
N ASP A 161 -19.54 -7.31 -12.47
CA ASP A 161 -19.12 -6.42 -13.56
C ASP A 161 -18.57 -5.09 -13.03
N PHE A 162 -18.96 -4.69 -11.81
CA PHE A 162 -18.48 -3.49 -11.13
C PHE A 162 -17.08 -3.76 -10.57
N ASP A 163 -16.89 -4.87 -9.87
CA ASP A 163 -15.59 -5.31 -9.36
C ASP A 163 -14.58 -5.43 -10.52
N ALA A 164 -14.97 -6.11 -11.60
CA ALA A 164 -14.12 -6.22 -12.79
C ALA A 164 -13.82 -4.88 -13.48
N ALA A 165 -14.63 -3.83 -13.24
CA ALA A 165 -14.35 -2.50 -13.76
C ALA A 165 -13.32 -1.75 -12.90
N TYR A 166 -13.32 -1.96 -11.57
CA TYR A 166 -12.25 -1.47 -10.69
C TYR A 166 -10.93 -2.20 -10.97
N ASP A 167 -10.96 -3.53 -11.15
CA ASP A 167 -9.76 -4.30 -11.46
C ASP A 167 -9.01 -3.72 -12.69
N VAL A 168 -9.74 -3.20 -13.68
CA VAL A 168 -9.13 -2.55 -14.87
C VAL A 168 -8.49 -1.20 -14.55
N LEU A 169 -9.04 -0.43 -13.61
CA LEU A 169 -8.46 0.83 -13.17
C LEU A 169 -7.22 0.58 -12.31
N ASP A 170 -7.30 -0.39 -11.39
CA ASP A 170 -6.17 -0.83 -10.57
C ASP A 170 -5.02 -1.36 -11.43
N ASP A 171 -5.33 -2.22 -12.42
CA ASP A 171 -4.35 -2.72 -13.39
C ASP A 171 -3.71 -1.57 -14.20
N ALA A 172 -4.49 -0.54 -14.56
CA ALA A 172 -3.99 0.62 -15.31
C ALA A 172 -3.12 1.53 -14.45
N ILE A 173 -3.45 1.74 -13.17
CA ILE A 173 -2.57 2.43 -12.22
C ILE A 173 -1.28 1.63 -12.09
N ALA A 174 -1.35 0.31 -11.88
CA ALA A 174 -0.15 -0.51 -11.76
C ALA A 174 0.73 -0.50 -13.05
N GLU A 175 0.11 -0.45 -14.24
CA GLU A 175 0.83 -0.41 -15.52
C GLU A 175 1.48 0.96 -15.80
N TYR A 176 0.83 2.08 -15.44
CA TYR A 176 1.25 3.43 -15.83
C TYR A 176 1.80 4.29 -14.69
N THR A 177 1.53 3.91 -13.45
CA THR A 177 2.30 4.24 -12.27
C THR A 177 3.19 3.03 -12.03
N PRO A 178 4.29 2.85 -12.80
CA PRO A 178 5.21 1.78 -12.49
C PRO A 178 5.67 2.02 -11.07
N VAL A 179 5.15 1.18 -10.18
CA VAL A 179 5.91 0.67 -9.07
C VAL A 179 7.24 0.36 -9.68
N GLY A 180 8.24 1.12 -9.27
CA GLY A 180 9.55 0.98 -9.86
C GLY A 180 9.90 -0.51 -10.00
N GLU A 181 10.49 -0.91 -11.15
CA GLU A 181 10.78 -2.31 -11.48
C GLU A 181 11.35 -3.09 -10.28
N MET A 182 12.13 -2.43 -9.42
CA MET A 182 12.66 -2.97 -8.17
C MET A 182 11.56 -3.25 -7.13
N VAL A 183 10.71 -2.27 -6.83
CA VAL A 183 9.62 -2.43 -5.84
C VAL A 183 8.62 -3.48 -6.34
N GLY A 184 8.30 -3.51 -7.64
CA GLY A 184 7.44 -4.54 -8.24
C GLY A 184 8.05 -5.94 -8.10
N LEU A 185 9.35 -6.08 -8.40
CA LEU A 185 10.09 -7.32 -8.20
C LEU A 185 10.08 -7.80 -6.74
N LEU A 186 10.22 -6.87 -5.78
CA LEU A 186 10.18 -7.19 -4.35
C LEU A 186 8.80 -7.65 -3.89
N LEU A 187 7.74 -7.03 -4.41
CA LEU A 187 6.35 -7.42 -4.13
C LEU A 187 6.04 -8.81 -4.68
N ASP A 188 6.38 -9.07 -5.94
CA ASP A 188 6.22 -10.38 -6.56
C ASP A 188 6.95 -11.44 -5.72
N ALA A 189 8.19 -11.16 -5.33
CA ALA A 189 8.98 -12.07 -4.51
C ALA A 189 8.35 -12.33 -3.13
N LEU A 190 7.70 -11.35 -2.50
CA LEU A 190 6.99 -11.53 -1.22
C LEU A 190 5.81 -12.50 -1.36
N THR A 191 5.09 -12.47 -2.49
CA THR A 191 3.98 -13.42 -2.74
C THR A 191 4.47 -14.85 -3.02
N GLU A 192 5.71 -15.00 -3.49
CA GLU A 192 6.34 -16.29 -3.83
C GLU A 192 7.19 -16.87 -2.69
N VAL A 193 7.15 -16.31 -1.48
CA VAL A 193 7.96 -16.79 -0.34
C VAL A 193 7.70 -18.27 -0.07
N GLU A 194 8.80 -19.03 -0.06
CA GLU A 194 8.78 -20.47 0.21
C GLU A 194 8.16 -20.75 1.58
N GLN A 195 7.13 -21.59 1.58
CA GLN A 195 6.44 -21.99 2.80
C GLN A 195 7.27 -22.98 3.61
N VAL A 196 7.41 -22.72 4.90
CA VAL A 196 8.14 -23.57 5.85
C VAL A 196 7.15 -24.41 6.66
N PRO A 197 7.48 -25.65 7.09
CA PRO A 197 6.61 -26.43 7.96
C PRO A 197 6.17 -25.64 9.22
N PRO A 198 4.88 -25.63 9.60
CA PRO A 198 4.37 -24.84 10.73
C PRO A 198 5.11 -25.04 12.06
N ALA A 199 5.63 -26.25 12.30
CA ALA A 199 6.39 -26.54 13.51
C ALA A 199 7.76 -25.84 13.54
N GLU A 200 8.42 -25.71 12.40
CA GLU A 200 9.70 -25.00 12.28
C GLU A 200 9.48 -23.48 12.40
N GLN A 201 8.40 -22.96 11.81
CA GLN A 201 8.00 -21.55 11.99
C GLN A 201 7.74 -21.23 13.46
N LEU A 202 6.92 -22.06 14.13
CA LEU A 202 6.62 -21.89 15.55
C LEU A 202 7.88 -21.95 16.42
N GLN A 203 8.78 -22.90 16.15
CA GLN A 203 10.05 -23.00 16.87
C GLN A 203 10.91 -21.74 16.71
N ALA A 204 10.98 -21.17 15.51
CA ALA A 204 11.73 -19.96 15.26
C ALA A 204 11.10 -18.74 15.94
N LEU A 205 9.76 -18.63 15.92
CA LEU A 205 9.02 -17.56 16.60
C LEU A 205 9.19 -17.65 18.12
N ASP A 206 9.09 -18.85 18.70
CA ASP A 206 9.30 -19.08 20.15
C ASP A 206 10.75 -18.78 20.60
N ALA A 207 11.70 -18.66 19.66
CA ALA A 207 13.07 -18.26 19.96
C ALA A 207 13.28 -16.74 20.08
N LEU A 208 12.31 -15.92 19.62
CA LEU A 208 12.42 -14.46 19.64
C LEU A 208 12.27 -13.90 21.06
N PRO A 209 13.11 -12.94 21.50
CA PRO A 209 12.99 -12.30 22.81
C PRO A 209 11.60 -11.73 23.11
N ILE A 210 10.99 -11.07 22.12
CA ILE A 210 9.65 -10.47 22.24
C ILE A 210 8.53 -11.51 22.42
N VAL A 211 8.74 -12.75 21.97
CA VAL A 211 7.81 -13.88 22.19
C VAL A 211 8.09 -14.54 23.53
N GLN A 212 9.36 -14.77 23.88
CA GLN A 212 9.73 -15.37 25.17
C GLN A 212 9.30 -14.52 26.37
N GLY A 213 9.34 -13.19 26.22
CA GLY A 213 8.92 -12.25 27.26
C GLY A 213 7.45 -12.34 27.65
N VAL A 214 6.58 -12.87 26.77
CA VAL A 214 5.12 -12.87 26.97
C VAL A 214 4.69 -13.74 28.14
N ASP A 215 5.24 -14.95 28.29
CA ASP A 215 4.88 -15.82 29.42
C ASP A 215 5.30 -15.21 30.76
N GLY A 216 6.47 -14.56 30.80
CA GLY A 216 6.93 -13.80 31.96
C GLY A 216 6.01 -12.62 32.26
N LEU A 217 5.52 -11.93 31.23
CA LEU A 217 4.58 -10.82 31.37
C LEU A 217 3.24 -11.30 31.91
N LEU A 218 2.64 -12.34 31.31
CA LEU A 218 1.36 -12.89 31.76
C LEU A 218 1.44 -13.37 33.22
N ALA A 219 2.57 -13.93 33.64
CA ALA A 219 2.83 -14.28 35.03
C ALA A 219 2.91 -13.04 35.94
N TRP A 220 3.60 -11.97 35.52
CA TRP A 220 3.69 -10.70 36.25
C TRP A 220 2.33 -9.98 36.36
N VAL A 221 1.55 -9.97 35.28
CA VAL A 221 0.19 -9.41 35.24
C VAL A 221 -0.73 -10.18 36.20
N GLY A 222 -0.64 -11.51 36.21
CA GLY A 222 -1.47 -12.37 37.06
C GLY A 222 -2.97 -12.17 36.79
N ARG A 223 -3.74 -11.78 37.81
CA ARG A 223 -5.19 -11.48 37.66
C ARG A 223 -5.47 -10.05 37.20
N GLY A 224 -4.47 -9.19 37.21
CA GLY A 224 -4.61 -7.76 37.03
C GLY A 224 -3.52 -7.02 37.80
N ARG A 225 -2.83 -6.11 37.12
CA ARG A 225 -1.74 -5.32 37.66
C ARG A 225 -2.04 -3.82 37.51
N PRO A 226 -1.87 -3.00 38.56
CA PRO A 226 -2.07 -1.56 38.47
C PRO A 226 -1.08 -0.92 37.49
N ILE A 227 -1.57 0.01 36.68
CA ILE A 227 -0.80 0.84 35.75
C ILE A 227 -1.22 2.31 35.90
N LEU A 228 -0.54 3.22 35.20
CA LEU A 228 -0.90 4.62 35.16
C LEU A 228 -2.15 4.86 34.30
N ARG A 229 -2.79 6.03 34.47
CA ARG A 229 -4.00 6.40 33.71
C ARG A 229 -3.77 6.53 32.20
N THR A 230 -2.52 6.71 31.81
CA THR A 230 -2.07 6.79 30.41
C THR A 230 -1.93 5.42 29.75
N GLY A 231 -2.18 4.32 30.47
CA GLY A 231 -1.87 2.97 30.01
C GLY A 231 -0.42 2.54 30.27
N ALA A 232 0.45 3.47 30.69
CA ALA A 232 1.86 3.19 30.94
C ALA A 232 2.10 2.39 32.22
N LEU A 233 3.19 1.63 32.24
CA LEU A 233 3.73 1.01 33.46
C LEU A 233 4.03 2.04 34.54
N GLN A 234 3.98 1.61 35.79
CA GLN A 234 4.55 2.38 36.89
C GLN A 234 6.07 2.39 36.77
N LEU A 235 6.73 3.49 37.16
CA LEU A 235 8.19 3.61 37.11
C LEU A 235 8.93 2.42 37.75
N ALA A 236 8.42 1.94 38.89
CA ALA A 236 9.00 0.82 39.62
C ALA A 236 8.89 -0.54 38.87
N ASP A 237 7.97 -0.65 37.92
CA ASP A 237 7.76 -1.87 37.14
C ASP A 237 8.52 -1.87 35.79
N ILE A 238 9.00 -0.70 35.30
CA ILE A 238 9.70 -0.58 34.01
C ILE A 238 10.86 -1.57 33.92
N GLN A 239 11.73 -1.62 34.94
CA GLN A 239 12.89 -2.52 34.92
C GLN A 239 12.49 -4.00 34.81
N THR A 240 11.44 -4.39 35.54
CA THR A 240 11.00 -5.79 35.56
C THR A 240 10.45 -6.19 34.19
N VAL A 241 9.64 -5.33 33.58
CA VAL A 241 8.98 -5.63 32.30
C VAL A 241 9.94 -5.49 31.12
N ALA A 242 10.81 -4.47 31.11
CA ALA A 242 11.85 -4.29 30.10
C ALA A 242 12.80 -5.49 30.04
N ALA A 243 13.19 -6.04 31.20
CA ALA A 243 14.07 -7.19 31.27
C ALA A 243 13.47 -8.47 30.65
N LEU A 244 12.14 -8.57 30.53
CA LEU A 244 11.47 -9.73 29.90
C LEU A 244 11.80 -9.85 28.41
N ILE A 245 12.11 -8.73 27.76
CA ILE A 245 12.49 -8.67 26.34
C ILE A 245 13.97 -8.27 26.15
N GLY A 246 14.77 -8.42 27.21
CA GLY A 246 16.22 -8.19 27.14
C GLY A 246 16.67 -6.73 27.18
N ILE A 247 15.80 -5.80 27.57
CA ILE A 247 16.15 -4.38 27.68
C ILE A 247 16.66 -4.06 29.09
N ASN A 248 17.86 -3.48 29.18
CA ASN A 248 18.44 -2.99 30.43
C ASN A 248 17.99 -1.53 30.71
N ALA A 249 16.80 -1.37 31.31
CA ALA A 249 16.24 -0.05 31.64
C ALA A 249 15.72 0.03 33.08
N VAL A 250 15.67 1.25 33.64
CA VAL A 250 15.07 1.54 34.94
C VAL A 250 14.19 2.78 34.85
N GLY A 251 13.04 2.75 35.54
CA GLY A 251 12.21 3.93 35.69
C GLY A 251 12.81 4.92 36.68
N GLN A 252 13.11 6.14 36.24
CA GLN A 252 13.67 7.22 37.05
C GLN A 252 12.84 8.50 36.89
N PRO A 253 12.26 9.04 37.99
CA PRO A 253 11.50 10.29 37.93
C PRO A 253 12.34 11.43 37.36
N GLY A 254 11.80 12.10 36.33
CA GLY A 254 12.46 13.25 35.70
C GLY A 254 13.67 12.91 34.85
N ALA A 255 13.88 11.64 34.49
CA ALA A 255 14.84 11.29 33.45
C ALA A 255 14.41 11.93 32.12
N GLU A 256 15.39 12.44 31.38
CA GLU A 256 15.18 12.94 30.02
C GLU A 256 15.01 11.75 29.08
N ASN A 257 14.20 11.92 28.03
CA ASN A 257 14.14 10.94 26.97
C ASN A 257 15.49 10.93 26.22
N THR A 258 16.26 9.86 26.43
CA THR A 258 17.59 9.66 25.84
C THR A 258 17.60 8.52 24.83
N ASP A 259 16.42 8.07 24.39
CA ASP A 259 16.26 6.86 23.56
C ASP A 259 17.08 6.93 22.28
N LEU A 260 16.93 8.04 21.55
CA LEU A 260 17.68 8.31 20.34
C LEU A 260 19.20 8.34 20.58
N ALA A 261 19.65 8.98 21.67
CA ALA A 261 21.07 9.06 21.99
C ALA A 261 21.66 7.68 22.32
N HIS A 262 20.87 6.82 22.98
CA HIS A 262 21.27 5.46 23.28
C HIS A 262 21.37 4.61 22.01
N HIS A 263 20.39 4.70 21.12
CA HIS A 263 20.45 3.99 19.85
C HIS A 263 21.60 4.45 18.96
N LEU A 264 21.87 5.75 18.92
CA LEU A 264 23.06 6.28 18.25
C LEU A 264 24.36 5.69 18.80
N TYR A 265 24.45 5.56 20.13
CA TYR A 265 25.60 4.95 20.77
C TYR A 265 25.71 3.46 20.43
N GLU A 266 24.62 2.70 20.50
CA GLU A 266 24.58 1.27 20.16
C GLU A 266 24.97 1.05 18.70
N MET A 267 24.39 1.80 17.76
CA MET A 267 24.74 1.75 16.34
C MET A 267 26.22 2.07 16.11
N ALA A 268 26.77 3.07 16.80
CA ALA A 268 28.18 3.48 16.65
C ALA A 268 29.17 2.51 17.30
N THR A 269 28.74 1.71 18.28
CA THR A 269 29.61 0.79 19.06
C THR A 269 29.37 -0.68 18.75
N ALA A 270 28.45 -0.99 17.84
CA ALA A 270 28.05 -2.34 17.50
C ALA A 270 29.23 -3.22 17.04
N GLY A 271 29.70 -4.07 17.96
CA GLY A 271 29.90 -5.50 17.65
C GLY A 271 28.53 -6.20 17.57
N THR A 272 28.51 -7.53 17.42
CA THR A 272 27.30 -8.37 17.21
C THR A 272 25.99 -7.75 17.78
N PRO A 273 25.06 -7.29 16.92
CA PRO A 273 23.81 -6.67 17.35
C PRO A 273 23.04 -7.57 18.33
N GLY A 274 22.50 -6.98 19.40
CA GLY A 274 21.68 -7.71 20.38
C GLY A 274 22.45 -8.46 21.49
N ALA A 275 23.78 -8.37 21.55
CA ALA A 275 24.52 -8.88 22.70
C ALA A 275 24.21 -8.02 23.94
N PHE A 276 23.36 -8.53 24.83
CA PHE A 276 23.12 -7.93 26.15
C PHE A 276 24.45 -7.80 26.89
N ASP A 277 24.91 -6.56 27.09
CA ASP A 277 26.00 -6.26 28.01
C ASP A 277 25.42 -6.04 29.41
N PRO A 278 25.50 -7.03 30.32
CA PRO A 278 25.01 -6.87 31.69
C PRO A 278 25.76 -5.79 32.46
N GLU A 279 26.95 -5.37 31.98
CA GLU A 279 27.76 -4.34 32.62
C GLU A 279 27.47 -2.93 32.10
N ALA A 280 26.69 -2.80 31.02
CA ALA A 280 26.25 -1.50 30.53
C ALA A 280 25.38 -0.78 31.57
N GLU A 281 25.56 0.55 31.69
CA GLU A 281 24.70 1.36 32.56
C GLU A 281 23.26 1.28 32.08
N PRO A 282 22.28 1.06 32.97
CA PRO A 282 20.91 0.88 32.57
C PRO A 282 20.33 2.20 32.04
N ARG A 283 19.55 2.11 30.97
CA ARG A 283 18.80 3.25 30.40
C ARG A 283 17.85 3.82 31.45
N GLN A 284 17.93 5.12 31.71
CA GLN A 284 17.02 5.81 32.62
C GLN A 284 15.81 6.32 31.84
N ALA A 285 14.60 5.94 32.25
CA ALA A 285 13.36 6.33 31.56
C ALA A 285 12.39 7.03 32.52
N GLY A 286 11.84 8.17 32.11
CA GLY A 286 10.82 8.91 32.86
C GLY A 286 9.41 8.34 32.69
N SER A 287 9.22 7.55 31.64
CA SER A 287 8.02 6.82 31.26
C SER A 287 8.44 5.59 30.45
N MET A 288 7.61 4.53 30.41
CA MET A 288 7.90 3.41 29.50
C MET A 288 7.85 3.83 28.02
N TRP A 289 7.11 4.90 27.72
CA TRP A 289 7.01 5.50 26.39
C TRP A 289 8.31 6.19 25.94
N ASP A 290 9.27 6.41 26.85
CA ASP A 290 10.61 6.88 26.50
C ASP A 290 11.53 5.72 26.04
N LEU A 291 11.01 4.50 25.95
CA LEU A 291 11.72 3.31 25.52
C LEU A 291 10.98 2.72 24.31
N SER A 292 11.34 3.12 23.09
CA SER A 292 10.57 2.78 21.88
C SER A 292 10.36 1.26 21.72
N ASP A 293 11.38 0.44 22.01
CA ASP A 293 11.29 -1.02 21.97
C ASP A 293 10.24 -1.60 22.93
N LEU A 294 10.18 -1.06 24.16
CA LEU A 294 9.23 -1.48 25.17
C LEU A 294 7.83 -0.94 24.89
N SER A 295 7.74 0.29 24.38
CA SER A 295 6.50 0.91 23.92
C SER A 295 5.85 0.05 22.83
N ALA A 296 6.61 -0.27 21.78
CA ALA A 296 6.14 -1.03 20.65
C ALA A 296 5.67 -2.44 21.06
N TRP A 297 6.45 -3.11 21.91
CA TRP A 297 6.07 -4.42 22.44
C TRP A 297 4.80 -4.36 23.30
N TRP A 298 4.66 -3.35 24.14
CA TRP A 298 3.48 -3.16 24.98
C TRP A 298 2.21 -2.89 24.16
N ALA A 299 2.31 -2.04 23.13
CA ALA A 299 1.21 -1.76 22.22
C ALA A 299 0.80 -3.02 21.43
N ALA A 300 1.76 -3.75 20.87
CA ALA A 300 1.53 -4.99 20.14
C ALA A 300 0.82 -6.07 20.99
N LEU A 301 1.18 -6.18 22.26
CA LEU A 301 0.52 -7.08 23.22
C LEU A 301 -0.95 -6.70 23.49
N ALA A 302 -1.27 -5.42 23.45
CA ALA A 302 -2.64 -4.94 23.64
C ALA A 302 -3.46 -5.14 22.34
N GLN A 303 -2.88 -4.83 21.18
CA GLN A 303 -3.53 -4.96 19.87
C GLN A 303 -3.82 -6.42 19.51
N SER A 304 -2.89 -7.33 19.78
CA SER A 304 -3.08 -8.80 19.63
C SER A 304 -4.05 -9.41 20.65
N GLY A 305 -4.57 -8.63 21.60
CA GLY A 305 -5.47 -9.11 22.64
C GLY A 305 -4.84 -10.09 23.64
N ILE A 306 -3.51 -10.21 23.67
CA ILE A 306 -2.77 -10.99 24.69
C ILE A 306 -2.94 -10.32 26.06
N THR A 307 -2.92 -8.99 26.08
CA THR A 307 -3.24 -8.19 27.26
C THR A 307 -4.46 -7.32 27.01
N GLU A 308 -5.17 -6.98 28.08
CA GLU A 308 -6.24 -5.98 28.05
C GLU A 308 -5.87 -4.86 29.00
N VAL A 309 -5.67 -3.67 28.44
CA VAL A 309 -5.32 -2.45 29.17
C VAL A 309 -6.60 -1.66 29.43
N THR A 310 -6.98 -1.54 30.70
CA THR A 310 -8.05 -0.63 31.14
C THR A 310 -7.47 0.70 31.61
N ALA A 311 -8.32 1.64 32.04
CA ALA A 311 -7.88 2.95 32.51
C ALA A 311 -6.81 2.92 33.62
N THR A 312 -6.74 1.89 34.48
CA THR A 312 -5.74 1.84 35.57
C THR A 312 -5.23 0.44 35.86
N THR A 313 -5.52 -0.54 35.01
CA THR A 313 -5.14 -1.94 35.25
C THR A 313 -4.91 -2.65 33.93
N VAL A 314 -3.81 -3.38 33.82
CA VAL A 314 -3.59 -4.38 32.76
C VAL A 314 -3.97 -5.75 33.29
N ARG A 315 -4.61 -6.58 32.47
CA ARG A 315 -4.95 -7.99 32.78
C ARG A 315 -4.71 -8.88 31.56
N PRO A 316 -4.71 -10.23 31.69
CA PRO A 316 -4.67 -11.09 30.53
C PRO A 316 -5.91 -10.82 29.65
N GLY A 317 -5.69 -10.66 28.35
CA GLY A 317 -6.74 -10.39 27.37
C GLY A 317 -7.40 -11.67 26.84
N PRO A 318 -8.33 -11.55 25.89
CA PRO A 318 -9.07 -12.69 25.32
C PRO A 318 -8.16 -13.71 24.62
N THR A 319 -7.05 -13.27 24.04
CA THR A 319 -6.10 -14.12 23.29
C THR A 319 -5.06 -14.77 24.21
N ALA A 320 -4.97 -14.38 25.48
CA ALA A 320 -3.99 -14.93 26.43
C ALA A 320 -4.09 -16.47 26.58
N ALA A 321 -5.30 -17.04 26.47
CA ALA A 321 -5.48 -18.49 26.51
C ALA A 321 -4.96 -19.18 25.24
N GLN A 322 -5.11 -18.54 24.07
CA GLN A 322 -4.60 -19.04 22.79
C GLN A 322 -3.07 -19.01 22.75
N TRP A 323 -2.46 -18.01 23.40
CA TRP A 323 -1.02 -17.95 23.59
C TRP A 323 -0.48 -19.25 24.22
N GLN A 324 -1.18 -19.79 25.22
CA GLN A 324 -0.80 -21.02 25.92
C GLN A 324 -1.56 -22.26 25.44
N ALA A 325 -2.19 -22.21 24.26
CA ALA A 325 -2.97 -23.31 23.73
C ALA A 325 -2.13 -24.59 23.57
N ALA A 326 -2.75 -25.76 23.78
CA ALA A 326 -2.11 -27.04 23.50
C ALA A 326 -1.94 -27.28 21.99
N ASP A 327 -2.84 -26.72 21.18
CA ASP A 327 -2.80 -26.82 19.72
C ASP A 327 -1.69 -25.95 19.13
N ALA A 328 -0.88 -26.53 18.25
CA ALA A 328 0.27 -25.84 17.66
C ALA A 328 -0.14 -24.80 16.62
N THR A 329 -1.29 -24.99 15.95
CA THR A 329 -1.79 -24.05 14.95
C THR A 329 -2.34 -22.79 15.63
N GLU A 330 -3.11 -22.93 16.71
CA GLU A 330 -3.53 -21.79 17.54
C GLU A 330 -2.32 -21.03 18.08
N ARG A 331 -1.29 -21.76 18.55
CA ARG A 331 -0.06 -21.11 19.01
C ARG A 331 0.64 -20.34 17.90
N LEU A 332 0.83 -20.94 16.73
CA LEU A 332 1.47 -20.28 15.60
C LEU A 332 0.71 -19.02 15.16
N ALA A 333 -0.62 -19.08 15.11
CA ALA A 333 -1.45 -17.92 14.78
C ALA A 333 -1.23 -16.78 15.78
N ALA A 334 -1.30 -17.05 17.09
CA ALA A 334 -1.08 -16.02 18.11
C ALA A 334 0.34 -15.42 18.11
N ARG A 335 1.36 -16.20 17.72
CA ARG A 335 2.75 -15.71 17.59
C ARG A 335 2.86 -14.79 16.38
N THR A 336 2.31 -15.23 15.25
CA THR A 336 2.31 -14.47 14.00
C THR A 336 1.59 -13.13 14.19
N GLU A 337 0.42 -13.14 14.84
CA GLU A 337 -0.34 -11.92 15.17
C GLU A 337 0.42 -10.97 16.10
N LEU A 338 1.19 -11.47 17.08
CA LEU A 338 2.04 -10.61 17.89
C LEU A 338 3.16 -9.96 17.06
N ILE A 339 3.82 -10.72 16.19
CA ILE A 339 4.89 -10.20 15.33
C ILE A 339 4.33 -9.16 14.33
N ASP A 340 3.17 -9.44 13.76
CA ASP A 340 2.43 -8.54 12.89
C ASP A 340 2.19 -7.19 13.57
N ASN A 341 1.49 -7.18 14.71
CA ASN A 341 1.23 -5.95 15.47
C ASN A 341 2.53 -5.26 15.94
N TYR A 342 3.59 -6.02 16.25
CA TYR A 342 4.87 -5.45 16.67
C TYR A 342 5.59 -4.71 15.54
N VAL A 343 5.62 -5.28 14.34
CA VAL A 343 6.21 -4.62 13.16
C VAL A 343 5.32 -3.45 12.73
N GLN A 344 4.00 -3.62 12.72
CA GLN A 344 3.04 -2.57 12.37
C GLN A 344 3.21 -1.35 13.27
N GLU A 345 3.33 -1.51 14.58
CA GLU A 345 3.50 -0.40 15.52
C GLU A 345 4.75 0.46 15.22
N TRP A 346 5.84 -0.17 14.78
CA TRP A 346 7.03 0.58 14.35
C TRP A 346 6.77 1.41 13.09
N LEU A 347 6.00 0.86 12.15
CA LEU A 347 5.69 1.54 10.90
C LEU A 347 4.64 2.64 11.11
N ASP A 348 3.61 2.39 11.91
CA ASP A 348 2.60 3.36 12.28
C ASP A 348 3.24 4.54 13.04
N SER A 349 4.15 4.26 13.98
CA SER A 349 4.88 5.32 14.68
C SER A 349 5.73 6.19 13.73
N GLU A 350 6.28 5.63 12.66
CA GLU A 350 6.98 6.42 11.64
C GLU A 350 5.98 7.14 10.74
N ALA A 351 4.85 6.53 10.38
CA ALA A 351 3.81 7.12 9.54
C ALA A 351 3.12 8.33 10.22
N GLU A 352 2.95 8.28 11.54
CA GLU A 352 2.42 9.40 12.34
C GLU A 352 3.42 10.56 12.47
N ASN A 353 4.67 10.37 12.05
CA ASN A 353 5.65 11.44 12.02
C ASN A 353 5.31 12.42 10.89
N GLU A 354 5.00 13.67 11.22
CA GLU A 354 4.71 14.73 10.24
C GLU A 354 5.96 15.27 9.50
N ALA A 355 7.08 14.53 9.53
CA ALA A 355 8.29 14.92 8.84
C ALA A 355 8.10 14.83 7.30
N PRO A 356 8.64 15.78 6.52
CA PRO A 356 8.64 15.70 5.06
C PRO A 356 9.30 14.43 4.49
N THR A 357 10.06 13.72 5.32
CA THR A 357 10.82 12.52 4.97
C THR A 357 10.07 11.22 5.22
N THR A 358 8.87 11.26 5.82
CA THR A 358 8.17 10.07 6.31
C THR A 358 7.91 9.04 5.22
N ALA A 359 7.39 9.45 4.06
CA ALA A 359 7.16 8.55 2.93
C ALA A 359 8.46 7.86 2.46
N GLN A 360 9.55 8.62 2.34
CA GLN A 360 10.87 8.07 1.98
C GLN A 360 11.41 7.11 3.04
N THR A 361 11.26 7.42 4.33
CA THR A 361 11.65 6.54 5.44
C THR A 361 10.91 5.21 5.38
N LEU A 362 9.57 5.24 5.29
CA LEU A 362 8.73 4.04 5.25
C LEU A 362 9.05 3.17 4.04
N THR A 363 9.20 3.80 2.86
CA THR A 363 9.54 3.10 1.62
C THR A 363 10.89 2.38 1.75
N ARG A 364 11.91 3.03 2.31
CA ARG A 364 13.21 2.40 2.56
C ARG A 364 13.11 1.23 3.54
N ILE A 365 12.38 1.40 4.64
CA ILE A 365 12.18 0.33 5.63
C ILE A 365 11.54 -0.87 4.92
N ILE A 366 10.42 -0.68 4.25
CA ILE A 366 9.66 -1.75 3.60
C ILE A 366 10.47 -2.44 2.50
N ALA A 367 11.18 -1.70 1.66
CA ALA A 367 12.04 -2.27 0.61
C ALA A 367 13.16 -3.13 1.19
N VAL A 368 13.85 -2.65 2.24
CA VAL A 368 14.91 -3.42 2.90
C VAL A 368 14.35 -4.65 3.61
N LEU A 369 13.17 -4.55 4.24
CA LEU A 369 12.47 -5.69 4.82
C LEU A 369 12.12 -6.73 3.75
N ALA A 370 11.56 -6.31 2.62
CA ALA A 370 11.22 -7.18 1.49
C ALA A 370 12.48 -7.89 0.94
N GLY A 371 13.57 -7.16 0.74
CA GLY A 371 14.85 -7.74 0.33
C GLY A 371 15.44 -8.72 1.34
N ALA A 372 15.27 -8.46 2.64
CA ALA A 372 15.73 -9.35 3.72
C ALA A 372 14.89 -10.65 3.80
N ILE A 373 13.59 -10.58 3.52
CA ILE A 373 12.67 -11.72 3.44
C ILE A 373 12.98 -12.54 2.17
N CYS A 374 13.22 -11.86 1.05
CA CYS A 374 13.38 -12.43 -0.29
C CYS A 374 14.77 -12.18 -0.88
N PRO A 375 15.88 -12.65 -0.26
CA PRO A 375 17.22 -12.31 -0.69
C PRO A 375 17.60 -12.86 -2.07
N ALA A 376 16.81 -13.78 -2.62
CA ALA A 376 17.00 -14.30 -3.98
C ALA A 376 16.50 -13.33 -5.06
N ALA A 377 15.61 -12.38 -4.74
CA ALA A 377 15.17 -11.34 -5.66
C ALA A 377 16.33 -10.39 -5.99
N LEU A 378 17.15 -10.06 -4.98
CA LEU A 378 18.30 -9.16 -5.10
C LEU A 378 19.57 -9.80 -4.51
N PRO A 379 20.10 -10.86 -5.15
CA PRO A 379 21.17 -11.67 -4.59
C PRO A 379 22.53 -10.95 -4.52
N ALA A 380 22.68 -9.83 -5.20
CA ALA A 380 23.89 -9.01 -5.17
C ALA A 380 23.75 -7.80 -4.23
N ALA A 381 22.54 -7.34 -3.92
CA ALA A 381 22.34 -6.07 -3.27
C ALA A 381 22.55 -6.12 -1.75
N GLY A 382 23.24 -5.11 -1.22
CA GLY A 382 23.28 -4.80 0.21
C GLY A 382 21.99 -4.14 0.71
N SER A 383 21.79 -4.07 2.03
CA SER A 383 20.64 -3.34 2.58
C SER A 383 20.70 -1.83 2.25
N ALA A 384 21.89 -1.23 2.27
CA ALA A 384 22.07 0.16 1.85
C ALA A 384 21.83 0.34 0.35
N GLU A 385 22.31 -0.60 -0.47
CA GLU A 385 22.12 -0.56 -1.93
C GLU A 385 20.65 -0.70 -2.32
N ILE A 386 19.87 -1.55 -1.63
CA ILE A 386 18.42 -1.64 -1.84
C ILE A 386 17.74 -0.30 -1.58
N ALA A 387 18.09 0.38 -0.48
CA ALA A 387 17.54 1.71 -0.17
C ALA A 387 17.91 2.73 -1.25
N GLU A 388 19.16 2.75 -1.70
CA GLU A 388 19.63 3.64 -2.77
C GLU A 388 18.95 3.36 -4.12
N LEU A 389 18.73 2.09 -4.45
CA LEU A 389 18.02 1.68 -5.67
C LEU A 389 16.58 2.19 -5.66
N VAL A 390 15.88 2.04 -4.53
CA VAL A 390 14.50 2.52 -4.39
C VAL A 390 14.42 4.05 -4.38
N ASP A 391 15.37 4.73 -3.75
CA ASP A 391 15.44 6.20 -3.83
C ASP A 391 15.63 6.67 -5.27
N ALA A 392 16.56 6.06 -6.01
CA ALA A 392 16.84 6.41 -7.40
C ALA A 392 15.62 6.15 -8.31
N GLU A 393 14.85 5.12 -8.00
CA GLU A 393 13.69 4.70 -8.77
C GLU A 393 12.45 5.57 -8.51
N LEU A 394 12.28 6.03 -7.27
CA LEU A 394 11.19 6.93 -6.89
C LEU A 394 11.57 8.42 -6.97
N ASP A 395 12.72 8.72 -7.59
CA ASP A 395 13.31 10.07 -7.69
C ASP A 395 13.40 10.79 -6.33
N PHE A 396 13.64 10.05 -5.26
CA PHE A 396 13.85 10.63 -3.95
C PHE A 396 15.26 11.22 -3.86
N GLU A 397 15.34 12.50 -3.50
CA GLU A 397 16.61 13.12 -3.17
C GLU A 397 17.28 12.38 -2.00
N ALA A 398 18.61 12.25 -2.06
CA ALA A 398 19.39 11.66 -1.00
C ALA A 398 19.17 12.43 0.32
N ASN A 399 18.51 11.77 1.27
CA ASN A 399 18.09 12.40 2.51
C ASN A 399 18.64 11.63 3.71
N ALA A 400 19.65 12.21 4.35
CA ALA A 400 20.32 11.62 5.51
C ALA A 400 19.36 11.39 6.69
N THR A 401 18.35 12.25 6.87
CA THR A 401 17.36 12.09 7.95
C THR A 401 16.51 10.86 7.71
N ALA A 402 15.99 10.66 6.49
CA ALA A 402 15.26 9.46 6.14
C ALA A 402 16.13 8.19 6.25
N SER A 403 17.42 8.26 5.86
CA SER A 403 18.31 7.10 5.90
C SER A 403 18.58 6.69 7.34
N PHE A 404 18.77 7.70 8.18
CA PHE A 404 19.00 7.53 9.61
C PHE A 404 17.76 6.94 10.31
N ALA A 405 16.57 7.48 10.06
CA ALA A 405 15.33 6.98 10.63
C ALA A 405 15.04 5.53 10.20
N ALA A 406 15.19 5.21 8.91
CA ALA A 406 15.03 3.85 8.41
C ALA A 406 16.02 2.88 9.06
N SER A 407 17.29 3.29 9.18
CA SER A 407 18.33 2.48 9.83
C SER A 407 18.03 2.24 11.31
N LEU A 408 17.46 3.24 12.00
CA LEU A 408 17.07 3.13 13.40
C LEU A 408 15.98 2.06 13.59
N VAL A 409 14.91 2.10 12.80
CA VAL A 409 13.81 1.12 12.86
C VAL A 409 14.32 -0.28 12.53
N LEU A 410 15.06 -0.44 11.43
CA LEU A 410 15.63 -1.73 11.02
C LEU A 410 16.58 -2.30 12.10
N HIS A 411 17.32 -1.43 12.78
CA HIS A 411 18.17 -1.83 13.90
C HIS A 411 17.34 -2.39 15.07
N GLN A 412 16.22 -1.76 15.44
CA GLN A 412 15.37 -2.29 16.53
C GLN A 412 14.73 -3.62 16.17
N LEU A 413 14.23 -3.76 14.95
CA LEU A 413 13.66 -5.02 14.51
C LEU A 413 14.72 -6.13 14.47
N SER A 414 15.95 -5.80 14.09
CA SER A 414 17.11 -6.71 14.16
C SER A 414 17.42 -7.12 15.61
N ARG A 415 17.41 -6.18 16.56
CA ARG A 415 17.57 -6.48 18.00
C ARG A 415 16.46 -7.37 18.56
N ALA A 416 15.24 -7.24 18.06
CA ALA A 416 14.12 -8.12 18.39
C ALA A 416 14.31 -9.55 17.83
N GLY A 417 15.37 -9.81 17.05
CA GLY A 417 15.72 -11.09 16.48
C GLY A 417 15.01 -11.41 15.17
N LEU A 418 14.29 -10.45 14.58
CA LEU A 418 13.57 -10.65 13.31
C LEU A 418 14.53 -10.72 12.11
N PHE A 419 15.71 -10.09 12.24
CA PHE A 419 16.73 -10.02 11.21
C PHE A 419 18.10 -10.36 11.78
N GLU A 420 18.96 -10.93 10.94
CA GLU A 420 20.38 -11.07 11.21
C GLU A 420 21.16 -10.20 10.24
N ALA A 421 22.04 -9.34 10.74
CA ALA A 421 23.04 -8.70 9.91
C ALA A 421 24.13 -9.72 9.53
N ARG A 422 24.35 -9.92 8.23
CA ARG A 422 25.44 -10.75 7.70
C ARG A 422 26.25 -9.96 6.70
N SER A 423 27.57 -10.01 6.84
CA SER A 423 28.47 -9.56 5.78
C SER A 423 28.53 -10.63 4.70
N ALA A 424 28.24 -10.23 3.46
CA ALA A 424 28.48 -11.04 2.27
C ALA A 424 29.99 -11.16 1.98
N ASP A 425 30.37 -12.06 1.07
CA ASP A 425 31.77 -12.33 0.72
C ASP A 425 32.49 -11.10 0.13
N ASP A 426 31.74 -10.17 -0.45
CA ASP A 426 32.22 -8.89 -1.00
C ASP A 426 32.35 -7.78 0.07
N GLY A 427 32.01 -8.07 1.33
CA GLY A 427 32.02 -7.12 2.44
C GLY A 427 30.72 -6.33 2.61
N THR A 428 29.72 -6.55 1.76
CA THR A 428 28.45 -5.85 1.81
C THR A 428 27.61 -6.35 2.98
N GLU A 429 27.09 -5.44 3.81
CA GLU A 429 26.18 -5.81 4.89
C GLU A 429 24.76 -6.04 4.37
N ARG A 430 24.17 -7.16 4.79
CA ARG A 430 22.82 -7.58 4.44
C ARG A 430 22.05 -7.95 5.68
N LEU A 431 20.86 -7.39 5.81
CA LEU A 431 19.85 -7.93 6.69
C LEU A 431 19.24 -9.16 6.03
N LEU A 432 19.15 -10.25 6.79
CA LEU A 432 18.52 -11.49 6.33
C LEU A 432 17.52 -11.96 7.37
N VAL A 433 16.33 -12.33 6.90
CA VAL A 433 15.36 -13.03 7.74
C VAL A 433 15.72 -14.52 7.79
N PRO A 434 15.85 -15.12 8.99
CA PRO A 434 15.97 -16.56 9.15
C PRO A 434 14.88 -17.28 8.35
N ALA A 435 15.22 -18.32 7.60
CA ALA A 435 14.29 -18.96 6.64
C ALA A 435 12.93 -19.33 7.29
N ALA A 436 12.96 -19.83 8.53
CA ALA A 436 11.77 -20.21 9.26
C ALA A 436 10.84 -19.05 9.67
N LEU A 437 11.32 -17.80 9.66
CA LEU A 437 10.51 -16.60 9.96
C LEU A 437 9.95 -15.93 8.69
N ARG A 438 10.45 -16.27 7.50
CA ARG A 438 10.09 -15.59 6.25
C ARG A 438 8.59 -15.64 5.93
N PRO A 439 7.89 -16.78 6.04
CA PRO A 439 6.46 -16.81 5.72
C PRO A 439 5.63 -15.89 6.62
N ALA A 440 5.97 -15.85 7.92
CA ALA A 440 5.29 -14.99 8.88
C ALA A 440 5.54 -13.51 8.55
N LEU A 441 6.80 -13.11 8.35
CA LEU A 441 7.13 -11.71 8.01
C LEU A 441 6.65 -11.29 6.61
N ALA A 442 6.59 -12.21 5.65
CA ALA A 442 6.04 -11.92 4.32
C ALA A 442 4.54 -11.59 4.38
N ALA A 443 3.78 -12.30 5.23
CA ALA A 443 2.36 -12.02 5.45
C ALA A 443 2.11 -10.63 6.09
N VAL A 444 3.08 -10.14 6.87
CA VAL A 444 3.06 -8.81 7.49
C VAL A 444 3.47 -7.73 6.49
N VAL A 445 4.64 -7.89 5.86
CA VAL A 445 5.25 -6.88 4.99
C VAL A 445 4.55 -6.79 3.63
N GLY A 446 3.94 -7.88 3.14
CA GLY A 446 3.27 -7.91 1.83
C GLY A 446 2.18 -6.86 1.67
N PRO A 447 1.15 -6.81 2.54
CA PRO A 447 0.11 -5.78 2.49
C PRO A 447 0.66 -4.35 2.61
N LEU A 448 1.68 -4.15 3.43
CA LEU A 448 2.31 -2.84 3.63
C LEU A 448 3.07 -2.37 2.40
N ALA A 449 3.84 -3.28 1.79
CA ALA A 449 4.53 -3.01 0.55
C ALA A 449 3.53 -2.75 -0.59
N ALA A 450 2.40 -3.46 -0.62
CA ALA A 450 1.35 -3.21 -1.59
C ALA A 450 0.67 -1.85 -1.42
N SER A 451 0.68 -1.25 -0.22
CA SER A 451 0.16 0.12 0.00
C SER A 451 1.13 1.25 -0.36
N LEU A 452 2.39 0.91 -0.68
CA LEU A 452 3.35 1.89 -1.22
C LEU A 452 3.22 2.07 -2.74
N VAL A 453 2.47 1.17 -3.36
CA VAL A 453 2.06 1.15 -4.76
C VAL A 453 0.69 1.78 -4.87
#